data_AF-A0A969WX02-F1
#
_entry.id   AF-A0A969WX02-F1
#
_cell.length_a   1.000
_cell.length_b   1.000
_cell.length_c   1.000
_cell.angle_alpha   90.00
_cell.angle_beta   90.00
_cell.angle_gamma   90.00
#
_symmetry.space_group_name_H-M   'P 1'
#
loop_
_entity.id
_entity.type
_entity.pdbx_description
1 polymer ?
#
loop_
_entity_poly.entity_id
_entity_poly.type
_entity_poly.pdbx_seq_one_letter_code
_entity_poly.pdbx_strand_id
1 'polypeptide(L)'
;IIAGEIIPDFISPSGKGKVLHRRVGFRDVYKVMDAPLNEECFFRAKGKVELWNAWTGEVSELAVMQETKDGTFLQIPNPPPRSSLIVFSPGEPKVALKDSSEIETHLSETIVLDSVWSCEFIPTMDNRWGDFRLPATNEMIGVEARELQYMPVIQSNDSWNKPADEDSWPLVRNTFGPQMYKLYVGNEIDFEDFIDAAKKSLADNKTVKLDNKEFVWEPYEFSWRWGVLDQPGSQGWHGLKGRVDDRFLILDDDGHFIFRTTLIVKKDTETRMLIKGEKPECILINGKPIAGNEIRLRGGTNQLIVAFRNIRGKGLEPGRGLTIVDNRPRSSVVFVSADEYQPVGSHPLEMEWYGHPGLLLFDFFENKPLVGYYRFLASPGLQGMHFKAFGQVECLIDGKPVTLQSNETTRDDGTNEYNLALDKTHSFPVWVDFRVKHIPGYYGGAAFPEPIKILTGTGKINIGDWSKMGVLQHYSGGIRYKKTFNLTARQSEGRVTLDLGEVIATCELLVNSKPVGVLINSPFIADISEYIQPGTNYIDLLVYNTLSNQYQTTPSPYKGNPRSGLEGPVEIKISYQEI
;
A
#
# COMPACT_ATOMS: atom_id res chain seq x y z
N ILE A 1 -48.00 5.03 -7.11
CA ILE A 1 -49.33 4.50 -6.76
C ILE A 1 -49.32 2.96 -6.77
N ILE A 2 -48.75 2.28 -7.78
CA ILE A 2 -48.67 0.79 -7.82
C ILE A 2 -47.83 0.17 -6.67
N ALA A 3 -46.76 0.83 -6.22
CA ALA A 3 -45.91 0.29 -5.14
C ALA A 3 -46.59 0.20 -3.76
N GLY A 4 -47.73 0.89 -3.55
CA GLY A 4 -48.49 0.81 -2.30
C GLY A 4 -49.52 -0.33 -2.25
N GLU A 5 -49.73 -1.03 -3.37
CA GLU A 5 -50.71 -2.13 -3.48
C GLU A 5 -50.06 -3.52 -3.43
N ILE A 6 -48.72 -3.59 -3.50
CA ILE A 6 -47.95 -4.84 -3.45
C ILE A 6 -47.33 -4.96 -2.07
N ILE A 7 -47.73 -5.99 -1.33
CA ILE A 7 -47.10 -6.33 -0.04
C ILE A 7 -45.64 -6.70 -0.30
N PRO A 8 -44.68 -6.01 0.33
CA PRO A 8 -43.26 -6.33 0.20
C PRO A 8 -42.97 -7.76 0.64
N ASP A 9 -41.98 -8.37 0.00
CA ASP A 9 -41.57 -9.74 0.30
C ASP A 9 -40.90 -9.89 1.67
N PHE A 10 -40.34 -8.78 2.15
CA PHE A 10 -39.68 -8.65 3.45
C PHE A 10 -39.89 -7.24 4.00
N ILE A 11 -40.14 -7.12 5.29
CA ILE A 11 -40.24 -5.84 6.00
C ILE A 11 -39.50 -5.94 7.32
N SER A 12 -38.62 -4.98 7.61
CA SER A 12 -37.99 -4.79 8.92
C SER A 12 -38.48 -3.49 9.57
N PRO A 13 -38.66 -3.41 10.89
CA PRO A 13 -39.01 -2.19 11.62
C PRO A 13 -38.05 -1.02 11.34
N SER A 14 -36.74 -1.27 11.28
CA SER A 14 -35.73 -0.24 11.01
C SER A 14 -35.53 0.12 9.52
N GLY A 15 -36.29 -0.52 8.61
CA GLY A 15 -36.11 -0.37 7.16
C GLY A 15 -34.77 -0.90 6.61
N LYS A 16 -34.02 -1.67 7.40
CA LYS A 16 -32.73 -2.26 7.05
C LYS A 16 -32.87 -3.73 6.64
N GLY A 17 -31.90 -4.21 5.87
CA GLY A 17 -31.87 -5.59 5.40
C GLY A 17 -32.44 -5.76 4.01
N LYS A 18 -31.94 -6.78 3.32
CA LYS A 18 -32.25 -7.13 1.95
C LYS A 18 -32.53 -8.62 1.87
N VAL A 19 -33.47 -9.00 1.02
CA VAL A 19 -33.73 -10.41 0.73
C VAL A 19 -33.58 -10.70 -0.75
N LEU A 20 -33.06 -11.89 -1.06
CA LEU A 20 -33.29 -12.54 -2.34
C LEU A 20 -34.22 -13.73 -2.09
N HIS A 21 -35.41 -13.66 -2.66
CA HIS A 21 -36.40 -14.74 -2.55
C HIS A 21 -36.42 -15.59 -3.81
N ARG A 22 -36.43 -16.91 -3.65
CA ARG A 22 -36.70 -17.87 -4.71
C ARG A 22 -37.63 -18.97 -4.21
N ARG A 23 -38.59 -19.33 -5.05
CA ARG A 23 -39.37 -20.55 -4.85
C ARG A 23 -38.66 -21.74 -5.49
N VAL A 24 -38.35 -22.77 -4.70
CA VAL A 24 -37.66 -23.99 -5.12
C VAL A 24 -38.56 -25.18 -4.82
N GLY A 25 -39.29 -25.64 -5.85
CA GLY A 25 -40.33 -26.66 -5.68
C GLY A 25 -41.44 -26.16 -4.74
N PHE A 26 -41.62 -26.87 -3.63
CA PHE A 26 -42.60 -26.52 -2.60
C PHE A 26 -42.07 -25.54 -1.54
N ARG A 27 -40.81 -25.11 -1.62
CA ARG A 27 -40.17 -24.26 -0.61
C ARG A 27 -40.04 -22.82 -1.07
N ASP A 28 -40.19 -21.89 -0.13
CA ASP A 28 -39.81 -20.48 -0.30
C ASP A 28 -38.47 -20.26 0.40
N VAL A 29 -37.44 -19.90 -0.36
CA VAL A 29 -36.07 -19.73 0.12
C VAL A 29 -35.70 -18.25 0.09
N TYR A 30 -35.42 -17.68 1.26
CA TYR A 30 -34.97 -16.31 1.43
C TYR A 30 -33.50 -16.29 1.81
N LYS A 31 -32.66 -15.67 0.97
CA LYS A 31 -31.33 -15.23 1.40
C LYS A 31 -31.46 -13.83 2.02
N VAL A 32 -31.46 -13.77 3.34
CA VAL A 32 -31.58 -12.54 4.13
C VAL A 32 -30.18 -11.97 4.37
N MET A 33 -29.95 -10.69 4.10
CA MET A 33 -28.65 -10.01 4.22
C MET A 33 -28.84 -8.68 4.94
N ASP A 34 -27.88 -8.29 5.78
CA ASP A 34 -27.88 -7.00 6.51
C ASP A 34 -29.16 -6.72 7.32
N ALA A 35 -29.89 -7.77 7.72
CA ALA A 35 -31.11 -7.64 8.50
C ALA A 35 -30.79 -7.25 9.95
N PRO A 36 -31.59 -6.37 10.56
CA PRO A 36 -31.38 -5.92 11.92
C PRO A 36 -31.56 -7.06 12.94
N LEU A 37 -30.66 -7.08 13.92
CA LEU A 37 -30.63 -8.08 14.98
C LEU A 37 -31.82 -7.94 15.93
N ASN A 38 -32.38 -9.08 16.33
CA ASN A 38 -33.47 -9.16 17.31
C ASN A 38 -34.74 -8.38 16.94
N GLU A 39 -34.83 -7.84 15.73
CA GLU A 39 -36.04 -7.20 15.23
C GLU A 39 -36.99 -8.24 14.62
N GLU A 40 -38.29 -8.04 14.86
CA GLU A 40 -39.35 -8.83 14.23
C GLU A 40 -39.49 -8.44 12.76
N CYS A 41 -38.97 -9.29 11.89
CA CYS A 41 -39.03 -9.09 10.44
C CYS A 41 -40.19 -9.89 9.85
N PHE A 42 -40.94 -9.25 8.95
CA PHE A 42 -42.00 -9.88 8.17
C PHE A 42 -41.40 -10.56 6.93
N PHE A 43 -41.93 -11.73 6.60
CA PHE A 43 -41.67 -12.47 5.37
C PHE A 43 -42.99 -12.84 4.70
N ARG A 44 -43.10 -12.64 3.39
CA ARG A 44 -44.29 -12.98 2.61
C ARG A 44 -44.35 -14.46 2.22
N ALA A 45 -44.15 -15.33 3.21
CA ALA A 45 -44.25 -16.78 3.13
C ALA A 45 -44.80 -17.34 4.45
N LYS A 46 -45.25 -18.59 4.44
CA LYS A 46 -45.91 -19.26 5.58
C LYS A 46 -45.49 -20.71 5.69
N GLY A 47 -45.76 -21.31 6.84
CA GLY A 47 -45.51 -22.73 7.12
C GLY A 47 -44.30 -22.95 8.03
N LYS A 48 -43.77 -24.18 8.02
CA LYS A 48 -42.59 -24.55 8.81
C LYS A 48 -41.38 -23.73 8.37
N VAL A 49 -40.68 -23.12 9.33
CA VAL A 49 -39.53 -22.25 9.07
C VAL A 49 -38.24 -22.89 9.55
N GLU A 50 -37.26 -22.96 8.67
CA GLU A 50 -35.93 -23.49 8.97
C GLU A 50 -34.85 -22.45 8.66
N LEU A 51 -33.80 -22.41 9.49
CA LEU A 51 -32.55 -21.73 9.23
C LEU A 51 -31.55 -22.75 8.68
N TRP A 52 -31.07 -22.51 7.46
CA TRP A 52 -30.05 -23.34 6.84
C TRP A 52 -28.71 -22.63 6.90
N ASN A 53 -27.72 -23.25 7.52
CA ASN A 53 -26.35 -22.77 7.53
C ASN A 53 -25.64 -23.21 6.24
N ALA A 54 -25.43 -22.28 5.31
CA ALA A 54 -24.81 -22.57 4.02
C ALA A 54 -23.33 -23.00 4.13
N TRP A 55 -22.67 -22.77 5.27
CA TRP A 55 -21.27 -23.11 5.50
C TRP A 55 -21.10 -24.49 6.14
N THR A 56 -21.94 -24.82 7.14
CA THR A 56 -21.83 -26.09 7.88
C THR A 56 -22.79 -27.16 7.38
N GLY A 57 -23.84 -26.79 6.63
CA GLY A 57 -24.93 -27.67 6.24
C GLY A 57 -25.94 -27.95 7.36
N GLU A 58 -25.75 -27.35 8.54
CA GLU A 58 -26.68 -27.49 9.66
C GLU A 58 -28.05 -26.87 9.34
N VAL A 59 -29.12 -27.56 9.76
CA VAL A 59 -30.50 -27.10 9.61
C VAL A 59 -31.15 -27.07 10.99
N SER A 60 -31.64 -25.90 11.39
CA SER A 60 -32.36 -25.71 12.65
C SER A 60 -33.73 -25.09 12.41
N GLU A 61 -34.72 -25.44 13.24
CA GLU A 61 -36.08 -24.91 13.12
C GLU A 61 -36.19 -23.55 13.82
N LEU A 62 -36.77 -22.56 13.15
CA LEU A 62 -37.00 -21.22 13.69
C LEU A 62 -38.41 -21.07 14.23
N ALA A 63 -38.50 -20.41 15.39
CA ALA A 63 -39.79 -20.11 15.99
C ALA A 63 -40.45 -18.91 15.29
N VAL A 64 -41.74 -19.05 14.99
CA VAL A 64 -42.60 -18.00 14.48
C VAL A 64 -43.15 -17.18 15.63
N MET A 65 -42.97 -15.86 15.55
CA MET A 65 -43.52 -14.91 16.52
C MET A 65 -45.01 -14.70 16.29
N GLN A 66 -45.38 -14.50 15.03
CA GLN A 66 -46.76 -14.29 14.61
C GLN A 66 -46.93 -14.68 13.14
N GLU A 67 -48.02 -15.36 12.80
CA GLU A 67 -48.44 -15.52 11.41
C GLU A 67 -49.69 -14.67 11.15
N THR A 68 -49.72 -13.97 10.02
CA THR A 68 -50.82 -13.11 9.58
C THR A 68 -51.47 -13.66 8.32
N LYS A 69 -52.52 -13.01 7.81
CA LYS A 69 -53.09 -13.37 6.50
C LYS A 69 -52.08 -13.23 5.35
N ASP A 70 -51.10 -12.33 5.48
CA ASP A 70 -50.20 -11.93 4.39
C ASP A 70 -48.81 -12.59 4.46
N GLY A 71 -48.41 -13.11 5.62
CA GLY A 71 -47.10 -13.73 5.82
C GLY A 71 -46.76 -13.93 7.30
N THR A 72 -45.48 -14.16 7.58
CA THR A 72 -44.99 -14.62 8.89
C THR A 72 -43.95 -13.64 9.45
N PHE A 73 -44.06 -13.32 10.73
CA PHE A 73 -43.09 -12.55 11.51
C PHE A 73 -42.14 -13.48 12.25
N LEU A 74 -40.84 -13.22 12.08
CA LEU A 74 -39.74 -13.99 12.66
C LEU A 74 -38.73 -13.03 13.28
N GLN A 75 -38.10 -13.45 14.37
CA GLN A 75 -36.90 -12.77 14.87
C GLN A 75 -35.67 -13.36 14.19
N ILE A 76 -34.80 -12.51 13.63
CA ILE A 76 -33.54 -12.97 13.02
C ILE A 76 -32.58 -13.41 14.13
N PRO A 77 -32.03 -14.64 14.09
CA PRO A 77 -31.16 -15.17 15.14
C PRO A 77 -29.83 -14.42 15.28
N ASN A 78 -29.25 -14.45 16.49
CA ASN A 78 -28.03 -13.75 16.91
C ASN A 78 -26.90 -14.74 17.30
N PRO A 79 -25.64 -14.54 16.86
CA PRO A 79 -25.19 -13.55 15.88
C PRO A 79 -25.75 -13.87 14.49
N PRO A 80 -26.10 -12.86 13.69
CA PRO A 80 -26.68 -13.13 12.39
C PRO A 80 -25.54 -13.62 11.49
N PRO A 81 -25.72 -14.73 10.76
CA PRO A 81 -24.98 -14.92 9.53
C PRO A 81 -25.21 -13.67 8.66
N ARG A 82 -24.15 -12.97 8.23
CA ARG A 82 -24.25 -11.80 7.32
C ARG A 82 -25.15 -12.07 6.12
N SER A 83 -25.26 -13.35 5.71
CA SER A 83 -26.42 -13.83 4.97
C SER A 83 -26.97 -15.15 5.54
N SER A 84 -28.26 -15.18 5.87
CA SER A 84 -28.97 -16.37 6.35
C SER A 84 -29.86 -16.94 5.26
N LEU A 85 -29.95 -18.27 5.16
CA LEU A 85 -30.98 -18.93 4.36
C LEU A 85 -32.15 -19.28 5.28
N ILE A 86 -33.25 -18.55 5.13
CA ILE A 86 -34.52 -18.84 5.81
C ILE A 86 -35.41 -19.56 4.81
N VAL A 87 -35.84 -20.76 5.16
CA VAL A 87 -36.56 -21.66 4.27
C VAL A 87 -37.92 -21.96 4.85
N PHE A 88 -38.97 -21.62 4.11
CA PHE A 88 -40.35 -21.99 4.43
C PHE A 88 -40.74 -23.24 3.65
N SER A 89 -41.30 -24.22 4.35
CA SER A 89 -41.85 -25.45 3.78
C SER A 89 -43.29 -25.67 4.25
N PRO A 90 -44.12 -26.44 3.52
CA PRO A 90 -45.44 -26.84 3.99
C PRO A 90 -45.34 -27.56 5.34
N GLY A 91 -46.16 -27.15 6.32
CA GLY A 91 -46.17 -27.70 7.67
C GLY A 91 -46.59 -26.66 8.70
N GLU A 92 -46.85 -27.08 9.92
CA GLU A 92 -47.16 -26.16 11.03
C GLU A 92 -45.88 -25.49 11.53
N PRO A 93 -45.86 -24.17 11.73
CA PRO A 93 -44.72 -23.48 12.31
C PRO A 93 -44.59 -23.78 13.80
N LYS A 94 -43.35 -23.93 14.28
CA LYS A 94 -43.04 -23.87 15.70
C LYS A 94 -43.35 -22.46 16.21
N VAL A 95 -44.36 -22.30 17.07
CA VAL A 95 -44.70 -20.98 17.64
C VAL A 95 -43.78 -20.68 18.82
N ALA A 96 -43.29 -19.44 18.90
CA ALA A 96 -42.52 -18.99 20.06
C ALA A 96 -43.41 -19.01 21.32
N LEU A 97 -43.05 -19.83 22.31
CA LEU A 97 -43.69 -19.80 23.63
C LEU A 97 -43.24 -18.52 24.35
N LYS A 98 -44.20 -17.72 24.83
CA LYS A 98 -43.92 -16.65 25.80
C LYS A 98 -43.53 -17.31 27.13
N ASP A 99 -42.25 -17.18 27.48
CA ASP A 99 -41.60 -17.62 28.71
C ASP A 99 -41.66 -19.11 29.04
N SER A 100 -40.52 -19.77 28.82
CA SER A 100 -40.02 -20.80 29.72
C SER A 100 -38.50 -20.67 29.81
N SER A 101 -38.04 -19.65 30.53
CA SER A 101 -36.64 -19.59 30.98
C SER A 101 -36.47 -20.61 32.12
N GLU A 102 -36.18 -21.86 31.77
CA GLU A 102 -35.32 -22.66 32.66
C GLU A 102 -33.95 -21.98 32.61
N ILE A 103 -33.70 -21.09 33.57
CA ILE A 103 -32.38 -20.50 33.76
C ILE A 103 -31.53 -21.60 34.37
N GLU A 104 -30.96 -22.48 33.54
CA GLU A 104 -29.71 -23.12 33.92
C GLU A 104 -28.69 -21.99 34.13
N THR A 105 -28.23 -21.81 35.36
CA THR A 105 -27.16 -20.87 35.65
C THR A 105 -25.86 -21.41 35.06
N HIS A 106 -25.53 -20.94 33.87
CA HIS A 106 -24.22 -21.14 33.26
C HIS A 106 -23.31 -19.99 33.69
N LEU A 107 -22.16 -20.32 34.27
CA LEU A 107 -21.07 -19.37 34.46
C LEU A 107 -20.49 -19.03 33.09
N SER A 108 -20.31 -17.74 32.83
CA SER A 108 -19.64 -17.24 31.63
C SER A 108 -18.33 -16.55 32.01
N GLU A 109 -17.23 -17.01 31.44
CA GLU A 109 -15.91 -16.39 31.61
C GLU A 109 -15.34 -15.94 30.26
N THR A 110 -14.48 -14.93 30.29
CA THR A 110 -13.76 -14.44 29.11
C THR A 110 -12.29 -14.25 29.43
N ILE A 111 -11.43 -14.89 28.65
CA ILE A 111 -9.98 -14.72 28.71
C ILE A 111 -9.56 -13.87 27.52
N VAL A 112 -9.13 -12.64 27.77
CA VAL A 112 -8.54 -11.76 26.74
C VAL A 112 -7.08 -12.16 26.56
N LEU A 113 -6.70 -12.54 25.34
CA LEU A 113 -5.31 -12.87 25.01
C LEU A 113 -4.51 -11.58 24.80
N ASP A 114 -3.26 -11.56 25.29
CA ASP A 114 -2.40 -10.39 25.08
C ASP A 114 -2.06 -10.19 23.60
N SER A 115 -1.67 -8.94 23.27
CA SER A 115 -1.49 -8.51 21.88
C SER A 115 -0.24 -9.08 21.22
N VAL A 116 0.74 -9.63 21.94
CA VAL A 116 2.02 -10.06 21.36
C VAL A 116 1.97 -11.51 20.95
N TRP A 117 2.06 -11.79 19.66
CA TRP A 117 1.99 -13.13 19.09
C TRP A 117 3.29 -13.49 18.40
N SER A 118 3.66 -14.77 18.38
CA SER A 118 4.72 -15.22 17.48
C SER A 118 4.20 -15.14 16.05
N CYS A 119 5.03 -14.72 15.10
CA CYS A 119 4.63 -14.54 13.70
C CYS A 119 5.63 -15.09 12.69
N GLU A 120 5.14 -15.61 11.58
CA GLU A 120 5.91 -16.03 10.40
C GLU A 120 5.24 -15.50 9.13
N PHE A 121 6.02 -14.95 8.20
CA PHE A 121 5.50 -14.38 6.96
C PHE A 121 5.36 -15.45 5.87
N ILE A 122 4.20 -15.47 5.19
CA ILE A 122 3.86 -16.38 4.11
C ILE A 122 3.63 -15.57 2.82
N PRO A 123 4.68 -15.30 2.03
CA PRO A 123 4.55 -14.60 0.75
C PRO A 123 3.60 -15.34 -0.21
N THR A 124 2.71 -14.60 -0.89
CA THR A 124 1.77 -15.17 -1.88
C THR A 124 1.88 -14.58 -3.27
N MET A 125 2.65 -13.49 -3.42
CA MET A 125 2.83 -12.78 -4.68
C MET A 125 3.91 -13.46 -5.55
N ASP A 126 3.52 -14.46 -6.32
CA ASP A 126 4.36 -15.16 -7.29
C ASP A 126 4.69 -14.29 -8.51
N ASN A 127 5.95 -13.86 -8.65
CA ASN A 127 6.35 -12.94 -9.72
C ASN A 127 6.90 -13.63 -10.98
N ARG A 128 6.69 -14.94 -11.16
CA ARG A 128 7.23 -15.71 -12.30
C ARG A 128 6.86 -15.18 -13.68
N TRP A 129 5.72 -14.50 -13.80
CA TRP A 129 5.25 -13.89 -15.05
C TRP A 129 5.33 -12.37 -15.06
N GLY A 130 5.85 -11.76 -13.99
CA GLY A 130 5.92 -10.30 -13.85
C GLY A 130 4.59 -9.63 -13.53
N ASP A 131 3.61 -10.39 -13.02
CA ASP A 131 2.26 -9.89 -12.69
C ASP A 131 2.26 -8.80 -11.62
N PHE A 132 3.26 -8.82 -10.73
CA PHE A 132 3.38 -7.87 -9.62
C PHE A 132 4.47 -6.81 -9.84
N ARG A 133 5.56 -7.17 -10.53
CA ARG A 133 6.59 -6.21 -10.98
C ARG A 133 7.39 -6.76 -12.15
N LEU A 134 7.99 -5.85 -12.93
CA LEU A 134 9.00 -6.17 -13.93
C LEU A 134 10.42 -5.83 -13.43
N PRO A 135 11.44 -6.62 -13.80
CA PRO A 135 11.35 -7.85 -14.60
C PRO A 135 10.67 -9.01 -13.84
N ALA A 136 10.19 -10.00 -14.59
CA ALA A 136 9.68 -11.25 -14.02
C ALA A 136 10.82 -12.01 -13.32
N THR A 137 10.52 -12.65 -12.19
CA THR A 137 11.50 -13.38 -11.38
C THR A 137 10.90 -14.68 -10.86
N ASN A 138 11.71 -15.72 -10.68
CA ASN A 138 11.28 -16.98 -10.06
C ASN A 138 11.21 -16.87 -8.53
N GLU A 139 10.63 -15.78 -8.02
CA GLU A 139 10.58 -15.46 -6.60
C GLU A 139 9.15 -15.16 -6.15
N MET A 140 8.84 -15.53 -4.91
CA MET A 140 7.70 -15.00 -4.19
C MET A 140 8.10 -13.66 -3.58
N ILE A 141 7.36 -12.59 -3.88
CA ILE A 141 7.60 -11.29 -3.27
C ILE A 141 7.18 -11.34 -1.80
N GLY A 142 8.17 -11.24 -0.92
CA GLY A 142 7.99 -11.18 0.53
C GLY A 142 7.87 -9.76 1.07
N VAL A 143 8.36 -9.57 2.30
CA VAL A 143 8.39 -8.26 2.96
C VAL A 143 9.49 -7.39 2.35
N GLU A 144 9.17 -6.12 2.10
CA GLU A 144 10.10 -5.18 1.48
C GLU A 144 9.96 -3.77 2.05
N ALA A 145 11.08 -3.06 2.21
CA ALA A 145 11.05 -1.62 2.41
C ALA A 145 10.97 -0.93 1.04
N ARG A 146 9.86 -0.20 0.82
CA ARG A 146 9.56 0.53 -0.42
C ARG A 146 9.56 2.05 -0.25
N GLU A 147 9.56 2.48 1.00
CA GLU A 147 9.63 3.87 1.41
C GLU A 147 10.57 3.96 2.60
N LEU A 148 11.32 5.06 2.64
CA LEU A 148 12.31 5.33 3.67
C LEU A 148 12.13 6.76 4.13
N GLN A 149 12.30 7.01 5.43
CA GLN A 149 12.54 8.35 5.92
C GLN A 149 13.91 8.81 5.41
N TYR A 150 14.04 10.06 4.94
CA TYR A 150 15.26 10.55 4.30
C TYR A 150 15.66 11.96 4.73
N MET A 151 16.95 12.16 4.98
CA MET A 151 17.55 13.47 5.21
C MET A 151 18.84 13.67 4.39
N PRO A 152 18.90 14.65 3.47
CA PRO A 152 20.12 15.01 2.76
C PRO A 152 21.07 15.84 3.64
N VAL A 153 22.37 15.55 3.59
CA VAL A 153 23.40 16.23 4.37
C VAL A 153 24.64 16.52 3.51
N ILE A 154 25.02 17.80 3.39
CA ILE A 154 26.16 18.25 2.58
C ILE A 154 27.51 18.04 3.32
N GLN A 155 27.51 18.04 4.67
CA GLN A 155 28.68 17.75 5.49
C GLN A 155 28.34 16.68 6.52
N SER A 156 28.99 15.52 6.43
CA SER A 156 28.73 14.44 7.39
C SER A 156 29.24 14.81 8.78
N ASN A 157 28.35 14.81 9.76
CA ASN A 157 28.74 14.78 11.16
C ASN A 157 28.94 13.32 11.60
N ASP A 158 29.95 13.07 12.43
CA ASP A 158 30.26 11.74 12.99
C ASP A 158 29.16 11.18 13.93
N SER A 159 28.09 11.94 14.16
CA SER A 159 26.99 11.63 15.09
C SER A 159 25.68 11.21 14.39
N TRP A 160 25.73 10.69 13.16
CA TRP A 160 24.54 10.20 12.45
C TRP A 160 23.93 8.94 13.08
N ASN A 161 24.69 8.29 13.96
CA ASN A 161 24.27 7.15 14.77
C ASN A 161 23.36 7.54 15.95
N LYS A 162 23.02 8.82 16.11
CA LYS A 162 22.03 9.27 17.09
C LYS A 162 20.67 9.38 16.39
N PRO A 163 19.61 8.73 16.91
CA PRO A 163 18.28 8.86 16.33
C PRO A 163 17.88 10.34 16.32
N ALA A 164 17.57 10.87 15.14
CA ALA A 164 16.79 12.10 15.05
C ALA A 164 15.39 11.84 15.63
N ASP A 165 14.69 12.89 16.08
CA ASP A 165 13.30 12.76 16.52
C ASP A 165 12.48 12.10 15.39
N GLU A 166 11.83 10.98 15.73
CA GLU A 166 11.34 9.92 14.81
C GLU A 166 10.39 10.42 13.70
N ASP A 167 9.78 11.59 13.86
CA ASP A 167 8.70 12.11 13.01
C ASP A 167 9.11 13.25 12.05
N SER A 168 10.40 13.63 12.01
CA SER A 168 10.80 14.86 11.31
C SER A 168 11.25 14.69 9.85
N TRP A 169 11.62 13.48 9.42
CA TRP A 169 12.19 13.27 8.09
C TRP A 169 11.12 12.89 7.06
N PRO A 170 11.10 13.52 5.87
CA PRO A 170 10.14 13.18 4.82
C PRO A 170 10.33 11.74 4.34
N LEU A 171 9.24 11.10 3.94
CA LEU A 171 9.26 9.80 3.27
C LEU A 171 9.65 9.98 1.80
N VAL A 172 10.59 9.16 1.34
CA VAL A 172 10.94 9.00 -0.07
C VAL A 172 10.66 7.58 -0.53
N ARG A 173 10.21 7.44 -1.77
CA ARG A 173 9.91 6.14 -2.39
C ARG A 173 11.06 5.70 -3.28
N ASN A 174 11.42 4.41 -3.24
CA ASN A 174 12.45 3.85 -4.11
C ASN A 174 12.24 4.31 -5.57
N THR A 175 13.34 4.55 -6.28
CA THR A 175 13.43 5.08 -7.65
C THR A 175 13.09 6.56 -7.84
N PHE A 176 12.40 7.22 -6.91
CA PHE A 176 12.04 8.64 -7.03
C PHE A 176 12.99 9.52 -6.25
N GLY A 177 13.38 10.65 -6.82
CA GLY A 177 14.19 11.62 -6.11
C GLY A 177 14.28 12.95 -6.85
N PRO A 178 14.89 13.96 -6.23
CA PRO A 178 15.01 15.29 -6.81
C PRO A 178 15.96 15.26 -8.01
N GLN A 179 15.47 15.80 -9.13
CA GLN A 179 16.20 15.87 -10.40
C GLN A 179 16.37 17.32 -10.88
N MET A 180 15.40 18.19 -10.59
CA MET A 180 15.41 19.60 -10.99
C MET A 180 14.79 20.47 -9.90
N TYR A 181 14.95 21.79 -9.99
CA TYR A 181 14.09 22.76 -9.32
C TYR A 181 13.02 23.25 -10.29
N LYS A 182 11.78 23.41 -9.83
CA LYS A 182 10.67 24.06 -10.54
C LYS A 182 10.44 25.45 -9.96
N LEU A 183 10.21 26.43 -10.82
CA LEU A 183 9.67 27.73 -10.47
C LEU A 183 8.51 28.05 -11.40
N TYR A 184 7.42 28.53 -10.84
CA TYR A 184 6.22 28.90 -11.57
C TYR A 184 5.83 30.34 -11.23
N VAL A 185 5.41 31.09 -12.24
CA VAL A 185 4.85 32.44 -12.09
C VAL A 185 3.64 32.60 -13.01
N GLY A 186 2.68 33.45 -12.62
CA GLY A 186 1.53 33.76 -13.46
C GLY A 186 1.91 34.61 -14.68
N ASN A 187 1.00 34.69 -15.66
CA ASN A 187 1.21 35.40 -16.93
C ASN A 187 1.35 36.93 -16.78
N GLU A 188 1.09 37.48 -15.59
CA GLU A 188 1.31 38.89 -15.30
C GLU A 188 2.79 39.26 -15.16
N ILE A 189 3.67 38.29 -14.90
CA ILE A 189 5.10 38.51 -14.74
C ILE A 189 5.76 38.52 -16.12
N ASP A 190 6.63 39.51 -16.38
CA ASP A 190 7.38 39.55 -17.63
C ASP A 190 8.31 38.33 -17.77
N PHE A 191 8.27 37.71 -18.95
CA PHE A 191 9.00 36.47 -19.21
C PHE A 191 10.51 36.67 -19.24
N GLU A 192 11.00 37.81 -19.73
CA GLU A 192 12.44 38.07 -19.82
C GLU A 192 13.02 38.33 -18.43
N ASP A 193 12.32 39.10 -17.60
CA ASP A 193 12.68 39.30 -16.18
C ASP A 193 12.69 37.96 -15.41
N PHE A 194 11.72 37.08 -15.70
CA PHE A 194 11.65 35.74 -15.13
C PHE A 194 12.86 34.87 -15.52
N ILE A 195 13.26 34.90 -16.79
CA ILE A 195 14.46 34.21 -17.28
C ILE A 195 15.72 34.78 -16.64
N ASP A 196 15.86 36.11 -16.57
CA ASP A 196 17.02 36.77 -15.99
C ASP A 196 17.18 36.49 -14.49
N ALA A 197 16.06 36.35 -13.78
CA ALA A 197 16.08 35.89 -12.40
C ALA A 197 16.58 34.45 -12.28
N ALA A 198 16.17 33.55 -13.18
CA ALA A 198 16.57 32.14 -13.14
C ALA A 198 18.05 31.89 -13.47
N LYS A 199 18.68 32.75 -14.29
CA LYS A 199 20.12 32.69 -14.61
C LYS A 199 21.01 32.88 -13.39
N LYS A 200 20.55 33.62 -12.38
CA LYS A 200 21.33 33.91 -11.16
C LYS A 200 21.55 32.62 -10.37
N SER A 201 22.61 32.55 -9.57
CA SER A 201 22.80 31.40 -8.66
C SER A 201 21.57 31.22 -7.75
N LEU A 202 21.26 29.97 -7.37
CA LEU A 202 20.25 29.76 -6.32
C LEU A 202 20.77 30.43 -5.06
N ALA A 203 20.03 31.42 -4.56
CA ALA A 203 20.32 32.07 -3.28
C ALA A 203 20.16 31.07 -2.13
N ASP A 204 20.76 31.35 -0.97
CA ASP A 204 20.76 30.45 0.19
C ASP A 204 19.33 30.11 0.70
N ASN A 205 18.33 30.96 0.40
CA ASN A 205 16.92 30.72 0.72
C ASN A 205 16.07 30.24 -0.47
N LYS A 206 16.66 30.11 -1.67
CA LYS A 206 15.98 29.69 -2.90
C LYS A 206 14.75 30.55 -3.26
N THR A 207 14.75 31.81 -2.85
CA THR A 207 13.71 32.79 -3.17
C THR A 207 14.10 33.59 -4.41
N VAL A 208 13.09 33.90 -5.24
CA VAL A 208 13.17 34.86 -6.34
C VAL A 208 12.16 35.97 -6.12
N LYS A 209 12.58 37.23 -6.26
CA LYS A 209 11.69 38.40 -6.20
C LYS A 209 11.49 39.01 -7.58
N LEU A 210 10.23 39.11 -8.01
CA LEU A 210 9.81 39.65 -9.30
C LEU A 210 8.54 40.49 -9.08
N ASP A 211 8.48 41.71 -9.60
CA ASP A 211 7.34 42.63 -9.47
C ASP A 211 6.76 42.75 -8.05
N ASN A 212 7.65 42.89 -7.06
CA ASN A 212 7.33 42.95 -5.62
C ASN A 212 6.63 41.70 -5.05
N LYS A 213 6.56 40.61 -5.83
CA LYS A 213 6.14 39.28 -5.36
C LYS A 213 7.36 38.43 -5.07
N GLU A 214 7.15 37.46 -4.18
CA GLU A 214 8.17 36.51 -3.76
C GLU A 214 7.75 35.11 -4.21
N PHE A 215 8.65 34.43 -4.92
CA PHE A 215 8.45 33.07 -5.44
C PHE A 215 9.55 32.17 -4.91
N VAL A 216 9.26 30.89 -4.69
CA VAL A 216 10.21 29.94 -4.10
C VAL A 216 10.48 28.82 -5.09
N TRP A 217 11.75 28.46 -5.27
CA TRP A 217 12.10 27.27 -6.04
C TRP A 217 11.72 26.01 -5.26
N GLU A 218 10.95 25.15 -5.91
CA GLU A 218 10.52 23.88 -5.34
C GLU A 218 11.36 22.73 -5.91
N PRO A 219 11.77 21.74 -5.10
CA PRO A 219 12.31 20.50 -5.63
C PRO A 219 11.31 19.83 -6.58
N TYR A 220 11.79 19.41 -7.73
CA TYR A 220 11.03 18.67 -8.73
C TYR A 220 11.57 17.26 -8.82
N GLU A 221 10.76 16.30 -8.37
CA GLU A 221 11.15 14.92 -8.20
C GLU A 221 10.48 14.01 -9.23
N PHE A 222 11.27 13.11 -9.81
CA PHE A 222 10.76 12.06 -10.67
C PHE A 222 11.69 10.85 -10.66
N SER A 223 11.17 9.73 -11.15
CA SER A 223 11.90 8.50 -11.42
C SER A 223 12.18 8.41 -12.91
N TRP A 224 13.42 8.12 -13.30
CA TRP A 224 13.76 7.85 -14.71
C TRP A 224 13.00 6.64 -15.29
N ARG A 225 12.49 5.76 -14.43
CA ARG A 225 11.63 4.65 -14.82
C ARG A 225 10.16 5.05 -14.83
N TRP A 226 9.67 5.60 -13.72
CA TRP A 226 8.23 5.75 -13.48
C TRP A 226 7.66 7.14 -13.76
N GLY A 227 8.48 8.08 -14.22
CA GLY A 227 8.08 9.48 -14.38
C GLY A 227 7.83 10.16 -13.04
N VAL A 228 6.88 11.08 -12.99
CA VAL A 228 6.52 11.82 -11.77
C VAL A 228 5.64 10.94 -10.87
N LEU A 229 5.95 10.92 -9.57
CA LEU A 229 5.28 10.05 -8.58
C LEU A 229 3.75 10.25 -8.63
N ASP A 230 3.03 9.14 -8.77
CA ASP A 230 1.56 9.10 -8.88
C ASP A 230 0.98 9.99 -10.00
N GLN A 231 1.81 10.37 -10.96
CA GLN A 231 1.47 11.15 -12.14
C GLN A 231 2.06 10.51 -13.42
N PRO A 232 1.76 9.22 -13.71
CA PRO A 232 2.34 8.45 -14.81
C PRO A 232 1.90 8.90 -16.22
N GLY A 233 1.12 9.97 -16.33
CA GLY A 233 0.48 10.45 -17.54
C GLY A 233 -0.93 9.88 -17.72
N SER A 234 -1.53 10.09 -18.89
CA SER A 234 -2.92 9.70 -19.14
C SER A 234 -3.12 8.19 -19.11
N GLN A 235 -4.08 7.73 -18.31
CA GLN A 235 -4.31 6.31 -18.06
C GLN A 235 -5.58 5.81 -18.73
N GLY A 236 -5.57 4.53 -19.13
CA GLY A 236 -6.77 3.87 -19.60
C GLY A 236 -7.67 3.40 -18.46
N TRP A 237 -8.81 2.81 -18.82
CA TRP A 237 -9.80 2.22 -17.89
C TRP A 237 -9.27 1.25 -16.84
N HIS A 238 -8.12 0.61 -17.10
CA HIS A 238 -7.55 -0.46 -16.27
C HIS A 238 -6.11 -0.15 -15.85
N GLY A 239 -5.77 1.14 -15.71
CA GLY A 239 -4.43 1.60 -15.30
C GLY A 239 -3.45 1.77 -16.46
N LEU A 240 -2.16 1.50 -16.17
CA LEU A 240 -0.99 1.82 -17.01
C LEU A 240 -1.01 1.26 -18.42
N LYS A 241 -1.64 0.11 -18.65
CA LYS A 241 -1.55 -0.63 -19.93
C LYS A 241 -0.11 -0.77 -20.44
N GLY A 242 0.84 -0.93 -19.51
CA GLY A 242 2.27 -1.03 -19.81
C GLY A 242 2.94 0.28 -20.21
N ARG A 243 2.33 1.46 -20.02
CA ARG A 243 2.87 2.74 -20.46
C ARG A 243 3.16 3.68 -19.29
N VAL A 244 4.25 4.41 -19.40
CA VAL A 244 4.61 5.58 -18.59
C VAL A 244 4.90 6.71 -19.56
N ASP A 245 4.41 7.92 -19.27
CA ASP A 245 4.61 9.07 -20.16
C ASP A 245 6.06 9.58 -20.09
N ASP A 246 6.76 9.60 -21.23
CA ASP A 246 8.14 10.09 -21.35
C ASP A 246 8.28 11.59 -21.05
N ARG A 247 7.16 12.33 -20.99
CA ARG A 247 7.10 13.77 -20.76
C ARG A 247 6.91 14.05 -19.27
N PHE A 248 8.03 14.00 -18.55
CA PHE A 248 8.08 14.12 -17.10
C PHE A 248 7.97 15.57 -16.58
N LEU A 249 8.09 16.61 -17.41
CA LEU A 249 7.86 18.01 -17.01
C LEU A 249 6.37 18.33 -17.12
N ILE A 250 5.67 18.36 -15.98
CA ILE A 250 4.23 18.69 -15.91
C ILE A 250 4.05 20.20 -15.83
N LEU A 251 3.24 20.75 -16.73
CA LEU A 251 2.92 22.18 -16.83
C LEU A 251 1.41 22.36 -16.52
N ASP A 252 1.09 22.27 -15.24
CA ASP A 252 -0.28 22.14 -14.70
C ASP A 252 -1.09 23.44 -14.66
N ASP A 253 -0.42 24.58 -14.53
CA ASP A 253 -1.05 25.89 -14.31
C ASP A 253 -0.90 26.87 -15.49
N ASP A 254 -1.74 27.91 -15.49
CA ASP A 254 -1.71 28.99 -16.47
C ASP A 254 -0.60 30.00 -16.16
N GLY A 255 0.53 29.92 -16.87
CA GLY A 255 1.66 30.80 -16.54
C GLY A 255 2.96 30.51 -17.27
N HIS A 256 4.06 30.90 -16.64
CA HIS A 256 5.42 30.60 -17.08
C HIS A 256 6.04 29.59 -16.12
N PHE A 257 6.81 28.67 -16.69
CA PHE A 257 7.52 27.64 -15.92
C PHE A 257 9.00 27.69 -16.23
N ILE A 258 9.82 27.54 -15.20
CA ILE A 258 11.24 27.24 -15.38
C ILE A 258 11.57 25.98 -14.59
N PHE A 259 12.30 25.08 -15.27
CA PHE A 259 12.98 23.97 -14.65
C PHE A 259 14.48 24.19 -14.73
N ARG A 260 15.15 24.03 -13.60
CA ARG A 260 16.59 24.26 -13.48
C ARG A 260 17.28 23.03 -12.90
N THR A 261 18.41 22.63 -13.49
CA THR A 261 19.27 21.58 -12.95
C THR A 261 20.70 21.77 -13.45
N THR A 262 21.58 20.80 -13.21
CA THR A 262 22.88 20.73 -13.84
C THR A 262 23.09 19.41 -14.56
N LEU A 263 23.96 19.41 -15.57
CA LEU A 263 24.45 18.24 -16.28
C LEU A 263 25.93 18.08 -15.95
N ILE A 264 26.34 16.91 -15.46
CA ILE A 264 27.75 16.64 -15.15
C ILE A 264 28.31 15.71 -16.23
N VAL A 265 29.32 16.19 -16.94
CA VAL A 265 30.03 15.40 -17.96
C VAL A 265 31.50 15.26 -17.59
N LYS A 266 32.08 14.07 -17.75
CA LYS A 266 33.46 13.78 -17.32
C LYS A 266 34.52 14.55 -18.13
N LYS A 267 34.22 14.84 -19.38
CA LYS A 267 35.06 15.56 -20.35
C LYS A 267 34.15 16.37 -21.27
N ASP A 268 34.74 17.19 -22.12
CA ASP A 268 34.01 17.81 -23.22
C ASP A 268 33.30 16.73 -24.05
N THR A 269 31.99 16.89 -24.25
CA THR A 269 31.13 15.88 -24.88
C THR A 269 30.20 16.57 -25.87
N GLU A 270 30.14 16.04 -27.09
CA GLU A 270 29.09 16.39 -28.05
C GLU A 270 27.81 15.67 -27.66
N THR A 271 26.70 16.39 -27.62
CA THR A 271 25.41 15.87 -27.15
C THR A 271 24.30 16.16 -28.13
N ARG A 272 23.30 15.28 -28.14
CA ARG A 272 22.04 15.49 -28.83
C ARG A 272 20.94 15.76 -27.80
N MET A 273 20.28 16.90 -27.95
CA MET A 273 19.10 17.28 -27.18
C MET A 273 17.85 16.69 -27.84
N LEU A 274 17.02 16.04 -27.03
CA LEU A 274 15.75 15.45 -27.44
C LEU A 274 14.63 16.12 -26.64
N ILE A 275 13.58 16.54 -27.36
CA ILE A 275 12.42 17.21 -26.77
C ILE A 275 11.15 16.46 -27.19
N LYS A 276 10.30 16.12 -26.21
CA LYS A 276 8.94 15.62 -26.45
C LYS A 276 7.89 16.51 -25.82
N GLY A 277 6.71 16.58 -26.43
CA GLY A 277 5.58 17.35 -25.90
C GLY A 277 5.68 18.85 -26.17
N GLU A 278 5.28 19.66 -25.18
CA GLU A 278 5.37 21.11 -25.25
C GLU A 278 6.81 21.56 -25.48
N LYS A 279 7.01 22.49 -26.41
CA LYS A 279 8.35 23.00 -26.72
C LYS A 279 8.69 24.13 -25.75
N PRO A 280 9.87 24.10 -25.10
CA PRO A 280 10.36 25.25 -24.35
C PRO A 280 10.52 26.46 -25.28
N GLU A 281 10.18 27.64 -24.78
CA GLU A 281 10.43 28.91 -25.45
C GLU A 281 11.94 29.21 -25.48
N CYS A 282 12.63 28.86 -24.38
CA CYS A 282 14.06 29.08 -24.23
C CYS A 282 14.71 27.94 -23.45
N ILE A 283 15.89 27.53 -23.89
CA ILE A 283 16.77 26.62 -23.16
C ILE A 283 18.12 27.29 -23.04
N LEU A 284 18.67 27.32 -21.83
CA LEU A 284 19.96 27.93 -21.55
C LEU A 284 20.93 26.89 -21.01
N ILE A 285 22.14 26.90 -21.57
CA ILE A 285 23.29 26.19 -21.04
C ILE A 285 24.28 27.22 -20.51
N ASN A 286 24.63 27.12 -19.23
CA ASN A 286 25.56 28.04 -18.57
C ASN A 286 25.16 29.52 -18.77
N GLY A 287 23.86 29.81 -18.62
CA GLY A 287 23.27 31.15 -18.76
C GLY A 287 23.16 31.67 -20.20
N LYS A 288 23.56 30.90 -21.21
CA LYS A 288 23.48 31.29 -22.63
C LYS A 288 22.40 30.51 -23.36
N PRO A 289 21.53 31.17 -24.15
CA PRO A 289 20.55 30.47 -24.96
C PRO A 289 21.25 29.59 -25.99
N ILE A 290 20.69 28.41 -26.22
CA ILE A 290 21.17 27.47 -27.24
C ILE A 290 20.17 27.42 -28.41
N ALA A 291 20.69 27.13 -29.60
CA ALA A 291 19.89 26.92 -30.80
C ALA A 291 20.27 25.59 -31.46
N GLY A 292 19.28 24.88 -31.99
CA GLY A 292 19.48 23.54 -32.55
C GLY A 292 19.50 22.43 -31.49
N ASN A 293 19.71 21.21 -31.96
CA ASN A 293 19.63 20.00 -31.13
C ASN A 293 21.01 19.36 -30.86
N GLU A 294 22.08 19.89 -31.42
CA GLU A 294 23.45 19.40 -31.22
C GLU A 294 24.24 20.43 -30.43
N ILE A 295 24.73 20.04 -29.26
CA ILE A 295 25.30 20.94 -28.27
C ILE A 295 26.56 20.32 -27.69
N ARG A 296 27.64 21.09 -27.68
CA ARG A 296 28.87 20.71 -26.99
C ARG A 296 28.83 21.15 -25.53
N LEU A 297 28.85 20.19 -24.61
CA LEU A 297 28.98 20.44 -23.17
C LEU A 297 30.45 20.40 -22.77
N ARG A 298 30.84 21.26 -21.81
CA ARG A 298 32.20 21.30 -21.28
C ARG A 298 32.38 20.27 -20.18
N GLY A 299 33.58 19.70 -20.04
CA GLY A 299 33.93 18.87 -18.89
C GLY A 299 33.58 19.54 -17.55
N GLY A 300 32.94 18.80 -16.65
CA GLY A 300 32.45 19.27 -15.36
C GLY A 300 30.95 19.57 -15.33
N THR A 301 30.55 20.50 -14.47
CA THR A 301 29.16 20.90 -14.24
C THR A 301 28.71 21.94 -15.27
N ASN A 302 27.58 21.69 -15.93
CA ASN A 302 26.93 22.62 -16.86
C ASN A 302 25.53 22.94 -16.34
N GLN A 303 25.21 24.22 -16.13
CA GLN A 303 23.86 24.62 -15.74
C GLN A 303 22.90 24.42 -16.92
N LEU A 304 21.73 23.85 -16.63
CA LEU A 304 20.61 23.72 -17.56
C LEU A 304 19.40 24.49 -17.00
N ILE A 305 18.84 25.37 -17.82
CA ILE A 305 17.56 26.03 -17.56
C ILE A 305 16.65 25.76 -18.76
N VAL A 306 15.44 25.29 -18.49
CA VAL A 306 14.39 25.02 -19.48
C VAL A 306 13.19 25.88 -19.13
N ALA A 307 12.76 26.74 -20.05
CA ALA A 307 11.73 27.72 -19.79
C ALA A 307 10.56 27.64 -20.77
N PHE A 308 9.35 27.76 -20.22
CA PHE A 308 8.08 27.70 -20.95
C PHE A 308 7.31 28.99 -20.71
N ARG A 309 6.78 29.58 -21.78
CA ARG A 309 6.05 30.84 -21.76
C ARG A 309 4.57 30.63 -22.04
N ASN A 310 3.71 31.37 -21.33
CA ASN A 310 2.25 31.42 -21.57
C ASN A 310 1.59 30.04 -21.70
N ILE A 311 1.97 29.08 -20.85
CA ILE A 311 1.31 27.78 -20.83
C ILE A 311 -0.14 27.97 -20.44
N ARG A 312 -1.02 27.26 -21.16
CA ARG A 312 -2.41 27.07 -20.77
C ARG A 312 -2.51 25.75 -20.03
N GLY A 313 -2.41 25.84 -18.71
CA GLY A 313 -2.49 24.70 -17.82
C GLY A 313 -3.85 24.02 -17.91
N LYS A 314 -3.91 22.80 -17.40
CA LYS A 314 -5.16 22.07 -17.24
C LYS A 314 -5.11 21.33 -15.91
N GLY A 315 -6.26 21.23 -15.24
CA GLY A 315 -6.37 20.32 -14.11
C GLY A 315 -6.34 18.86 -14.56
N LEU A 316 -6.18 17.96 -13.60
CA LEU A 316 -6.58 16.56 -13.79
C LEU A 316 -8.10 16.51 -13.96
N GLU A 317 -8.55 15.85 -15.02
CA GLU A 317 -9.99 15.71 -15.29
C GLU A 317 -10.47 14.34 -14.78
N PRO A 318 -11.60 14.29 -14.05
CA PRO A 318 -12.22 13.02 -13.70
C PRO A 318 -12.69 12.34 -14.99
N GLY A 319 -12.20 11.13 -15.26
CA GLY A 319 -12.73 10.29 -16.32
C GLY A 319 -14.00 9.56 -15.88
N ARG A 320 -14.42 8.55 -16.64
CA ARG A 320 -15.56 7.71 -16.25
C ARG A 320 -15.14 6.67 -15.22
N GLY A 321 -15.82 6.62 -14.07
CA GLY A 321 -15.50 5.68 -12.99
C GLY A 321 -14.26 6.11 -12.20
N LEU A 322 -13.34 5.18 -11.92
CA LEU A 322 -12.09 5.43 -11.18
C LEU A 322 -10.95 6.00 -12.05
N THR A 323 -11.20 6.30 -13.33
CA THR A 323 -10.13 6.73 -14.25
C THR A 323 -9.78 8.20 -14.08
N ILE A 324 -8.49 8.51 -14.15
CA ILE A 324 -7.98 9.88 -14.24
C ILE A 324 -7.58 10.14 -15.69
N VAL A 325 -8.12 11.20 -16.30
CA VAL A 325 -7.68 11.67 -17.61
C VAL A 325 -6.69 12.80 -17.38
N ASP A 326 -5.44 12.53 -17.74
CA ASP A 326 -4.37 13.51 -17.62
C ASP A 326 -4.13 14.20 -18.97
N ASN A 327 -4.77 15.36 -19.13
CA ASN A 327 -4.66 16.20 -20.32
C ASN A 327 -3.70 17.38 -20.11
N ARG A 328 -2.94 17.40 -19.00
CA ARG A 328 -1.99 18.47 -18.73
C ARG A 328 -0.96 18.58 -19.86
N PRO A 329 -0.62 19.80 -20.29
CA PRO A 329 0.55 20.01 -21.12
C PRO A 329 1.78 19.46 -20.39
N ARG A 330 2.59 18.70 -21.13
CA ARG A 330 3.77 18.03 -20.60
C ARG A 330 4.92 18.16 -21.58
N SER A 331 6.13 18.22 -21.07
CA SER A 331 7.36 18.25 -21.86
C SER A 331 8.39 17.26 -21.32
N SER A 332 9.41 16.97 -22.11
CA SER A 332 10.71 16.49 -21.62
C SER A 332 11.81 17.12 -22.45
N VAL A 333 12.94 17.41 -21.81
CA VAL A 333 14.17 17.89 -22.45
C VAL A 333 15.30 17.06 -21.90
N VAL A 334 15.86 16.15 -22.69
CA VAL A 334 16.96 15.28 -22.27
C VAL A 334 18.16 15.43 -23.19
N PHE A 335 19.33 15.09 -22.67
CA PHE A 335 20.59 15.18 -23.40
C PHE A 335 21.22 13.79 -23.46
N VAL A 336 21.59 13.37 -24.65
CA VAL A 336 22.24 12.08 -24.89
C VAL A 336 23.61 12.32 -25.50
N SER A 337 24.64 11.62 -25.04
CA SER A 337 25.97 11.62 -25.66
C SER A 337 25.84 11.23 -27.14
N ALA A 338 26.41 12.04 -28.05
CA ALA A 338 26.30 11.79 -29.49
C ALA A 338 26.90 10.44 -29.90
N ASP A 339 27.97 10.02 -29.22
CA ASP A 339 28.66 8.73 -29.46
C ASP A 339 27.82 7.51 -29.06
N GLU A 340 26.83 7.70 -28.18
CA GLU A 340 26.00 6.63 -27.62
C GLU A 340 24.51 6.82 -27.97
N TYR A 341 24.21 7.71 -28.92
CA TYR A 341 22.85 7.92 -29.38
C TYR A 341 22.32 6.66 -30.07
N GLN A 342 21.28 6.08 -29.50
CA GLN A 342 20.55 4.96 -30.09
C GLN A 342 19.04 5.25 -30.02
N PRO A 343 18.25 4.88 -31.04
CA PRO A 343 16.79 4.90 -30.90
C PRO A 343 16.40 3.98 -29.76
N VAL A 344 15.80 4.52 -28.71
CA VAL A 344 15.34 3.69 -27.58
C VAL A 344 14.01 3.04 -27.93
N GLY A 345 13.89 1.76 -27.56
CA GLY A 345 12.63 1.03 -27.63
C GLY A 345 11.73 1.37 -26.43
N SER A 346 10.42 1.31 -26.63
CA SER A 346 9.48 1.35 -25.51
C SER A 346 9.44 -0.02 -24.85
N HIS A 347 9.79 -0.06 -23.57
CA HIS A 347 9.63 -1.22 -22.72
C HIS A 347 8.40 -1.03 -21.80
N PRO A 348 7.69 -2.11 -21.43
CA PRO A 348 6.53 -1.98 -20.57
C PRO A 348 6.87 -1.40 -19.20
N LEU A 349 6.06 -0.44 -18.75
CA LEU A 349 6.14 0.16 -17.40
C LEU A 349 7.45 0.93 -17.12
N GLU A 350 8.02 1.55 -18.16
CA GLU A 350 9.13 2.48 -18.01
C GLU A 350 9.08 3.59 -19.05
N MET A 351 9.62 4.77 -18.72
CA MET A 351 9.93 5.80 -19.72
C MET A 351 11.05 5.30 -20.62
N GLU A 352 11.06 5.76 -21.87
CA GLU A 352 12.13 5.42 -22.82
C GLU A 352 13.52 5.90 -22.40
N TRP A 353 13.59 6.81 -21.42
CA TRP A 353 14.86 7.31 -20.90
C TRP A 353 15.54 6.33 -19.94
N TYR A 354 14.78 5.39 -19.37
CA TYR A 354 15.29 4.46 -18.38
C TYR A 354 16.36 3.54 -18.97
N GLY A 355 17.54 3.49 -18.33
CA GLY A 355 18.64 2.62 -18.76
C GLY A 355 19.31 3.02 -20.07
N HIS A 356 18.99 4.18 -20.67
CA HIS A 356 19.64 4.63 -21.88
C HIS A 356 21.14 4.91 -21.60
N PRO A 357 22.09 4.23 -22.28
CA PRO A 357 23.52 4.32 -21.95
C PRO A 357 24.09 5.73 -22.09
N GLY A 358 23.74 6.42 -23.19
CA GLY A 358 24.17 7.80 -23.42
C GLY A 358 23.43 8.89 -22.65
N LEU A 359 22.42 8.59 -21.83
CA LEU A 359 21.64 9.62 -21.14
C LEU A 359 22.52 10.37 -20.13
N LEU A 360 22.55 11.70 -20.25
CA LEU A 360 23.17 12.55 -19.25
C LEU A 360 22.18 12.82 -18.12
N LEU A 361 22.51 12.33 -16.93
CA LEU A 361 21.67 12.50 -15.75
C LEU A 361 21.66 13.95 -15.27
N PHE A 362 20.51 14.34 -14.73
CA PHE A 362 20.35 15.62 -14.08
C PHE A 362 20.93 15.56 -12.67
N ASP A 363 21.57 16.64 -12.26
CA ASP A 363 22.16 16.75 -10.95
C ASP A 363 21.61 17.95 -10.18
N PHE A 364 20.77 17.63 -9.19
CA PHE A 364 20.04 18.59 -8.37
C PHE A 364 20.92 19.35 -7.37
N PHE A 365 22.04 18.75 -6.94
CA PHE A 365 22.92 19.32 -5.90
C PHE A 365 24.19 19.98 -6.47
N GLU A 366 24.28 20.14 -7.78
CA GLU A 366 25.37 20.83 -8.49
C GLU A 366 26.77 20.24 -8.16
N ASN A 367 26.88 18.91 -8.15
CA ASN A 367 28.07 18.11 -7.85
C ASN A 367 28.60 18.25 -6.41
N LYS A 368 27.79 18.77 -5.47
CA LYS A 368 28.20 18.84 -4.06
C LYS A 368 28.29 17.43 -3.47
N PRO A 369 29.32 17.12 -2.68
CA PRO A 369 29.39 15.85 -1.97
C PRO A 369 28.21 15.76 -1.01
N LEU A 370 27.33 14.80 -1.24
CA LEU A 370 26.12 14.62 -0.45
C LEU A 370 26.12 13.24 0.20
N VAL A 371 25.76 13.23 1.48
CA VAL A 371 25.43 12.02 2.21
C VAL A 371 23.94 12.03 2.50
N GLY A 372 23.27 10.92 2.25
CA GLY A 372 21.87 10.73 2.62
C GLY A 372 21.77 9.82 3.83
N TYR A 373 21.00 10.25 4.83
CA TYR A 373 20.59 9.36 5.92
C TYR A 373 19.19 8.84 5.63
N TYR A 374 19.02 7.54 5.82
CA TYR A 374 17.77 6.83 5.59
C TYR A 374 17.39 6.00 6.79
N ARG A 375 16.10 5.88 7.05
CA ARG A 375 15.59 5.03 8.12
C ARG A 375 14.28 4.35 7.73
N PHE A 376 14.09 3.11 8.15
CA PHE A 376 12.81 2.42 8.09
C PHE A 376 12.68 1.39 9.22
N LEU A 377 11.44 1.11 9.64
CA LEU A 377 11.14 0.10 10.65
C LEU A 377 10.95 -1.25 9.96
N ALA A 378 11.93 -2.14 10.08
CA ALA A 378 11.89 -3.48 9.51
C ALA A 378 10.85 -4.37 10.23
N SER A 379 10.42 -5.43 9.55
CA SER A 379 9.44 -6.37 10.09
C SER A 379 9.99 -7.15 11.30
N PRO A 380 9.10 -7.68 12.16
CA PRO A 380 9.48 -8.74 13.08
C PRO A 380 10.16 -9.90 12.35
N GLY A 381 11.04 -10.61 13.04
CA GLY A 381 11.74 -11.76 12.45
C GLY A 381 12.83 -11.39 11.45
N LEU A 382 13.36 -10.16 11.45
CA LEU A 382 14.45 -9.76 10.54
C LEU A 382 15.67 -10.69 10.71
N GLN A 383 16.04 -11.37 9.62
CA GLN A 383 17.21 -12.26 9.52
C GLN A 383 18.28 -11.72 8.58
N GLY A 384 17.92 -10.81 7.69
CA GLY A 384 18.84 -10.30 6.68
C GLY A 384 18.14 -9.39 5.69
N MET A 385 18.93 -8.83 4.78
CA MET A 385 18.43 -7.94 3.72
C MET A 385 19.19 -8.17 2.42
N HIS A 386 18.53 -7.93 1.31
CA HIS A 386 19.14 -7.86 -0.02
C HIS A 386 18.62 -6.62 -0.75
N PHE A 387 19.54 -5.82 -1.31
CA PHE A 387 19.17 -4.60 -2.02
C PHE A 387 20.28 -4.13 -2.96
N LYS A 388 19.92 -3.24 -3.88
CA LYS A 388 20.86 -2.49 -4.72
C LYS A 388 20.80 -1.01 -4.35
N ALA A 389 21.93 -0.32 -4.48
CA ALA A 389 21.98 1.12 -4.33
C ALA A 389 23.00 1.76 -5.27
N PHE A 390 22.72 3.00 -5.68
CA PHE A 390 23.67 3.91 -6.28
C PHE A 390 24.46 4.61 -5.16
N GLY A 391 25.78 4.41 -5.15
CA GLY A 391 26.65 4.92 -4.09
C GLY A 391 27.01 3.87 -3.04
N GLN A 392 27.81 4.28 -2.05
CA GLN A 392 28.29 3.40 -0.99
C GLN A 392 27.36 3.49 0.22
N VAL A 393 26.96 2.34 0.77
CA VAL A 393 26.02 2.23 1.89
C VAL A 393 26.72 1.71 3.14
N GLU A 394 26.53 2.42 4.25
CA GLU A 394 26.82 1.94 5.60
C GLU A 394 25.47 1.68 6.32
N CYS A 395 25.41 0.67 7.19
CA CYS A 395 24.18 0.24 7.83
C CYS A 395 24.32 0.13 9.35
N LEU A 396 23.31 0.59 10.08
CA LEU A 396 23.08 0.29 11.49
C LEU A 396 21.77 -0.50 11.64
N ILE A 397 21.71 -1.40 12.60
CA ILE A 397 20.48 -2.05 13.07
C ILE A 397 20.37 -1.80 14.56
N ASP A 398 19.27 -1.21 15.02
CA ASP A 398 19.08 -0.82 16.42
C ASP A 398 20.25 0.05 16.95
N GLY A 399 20.71 0.98 16.10
CA GLY A 399 21.85 1.86 16.38
C GLY A 399 23.23 1.18 16.37
N LYS A 400 23.33 -0.11 16.06
CA LYS A 400 24.59 -0.87 16.03
C LYS A 400 25.08 -1.08 14.59
N PRO A 401 26.36 -0.78 14.28
CA PRO A 401 26.91 -1.06 12.95
C PRO A 401 26.85 -2.54 12.58
N VAL A 402 26.48 -2.81 11.34
CA VAL A 402 26.53 -4.13 10.73
C VAL A 402 27.38 -4.10 9.47
N THR A 403 28.05 -5.21 9.16
CA THR A 403 28.86 -5.33 7.94
C THR A 403 27.99 -5.81 6.79
N LEU A 404 27.92 -5.00 5.73
CA LEU A 404 27.27 -5.40 4.47
C LEU A 404 28.28 -6.12 3.59
N GLN A 405 27.89 -7.26 3.02
CA GLN A 405 28.65 -7.90 1.96
C GLN A 405 28.27 -7.22 0.65
N SER A 406 29.25 -6.63 -0.05
CA SER A 406 29.04 -6.01 -1.36
C SER A 406 29.93 -6.65 -2.40
N ASN A 407 29.43 -6.79 -3.64
CA ASN A 407 30.31 -7.04 -4.78
C ASN A 407 31.18 -5.79 -4.98
N GLU A 408 32.50 -5.91 -4.85
CA GLU A 408 33.43 -4.76 -4.92
C GLU A 408 33.48 -4.09 -6.30
N THR A 409 32.87 -4.71 -7.31
CA THR A 409 32.71 -4.15 -8.65
C THR A 409 31.31 -3.60 -8.83
N THR A 410 31.21 -2.28 -9.01
CA THR A 410 29.99 -1.62 -9.49
C THR A 410 29.51 -2.31 -10.77
N ARG A 411 28.24 -2.68 -10.80
CA ARG A 411 27.62 -3.38 -11.95
C ARG A 411 27.54 -2.45 -13.16
N ASP A 412 27.29 -3.02 -14.34
CA ASP A 412 27.17 -2.26 -15.59
C ASP A 412 26.10 -1.15 -15.53
N ASP A 413 25.07 -1.35 -14.69
CA ASP A 413 24.00 -0.37 -14.45
C ASP A 413 24.37 0.75 -13.46
N GLY A 414 25.61 0.75 -12.93
CA GLY A 414 26.10 1.74 -11.97
C GLY A 414 25.77 1.46 -10.50
N THR A 415 25.10 0.34 -10.20
CA THR A 415 24.69 0.00 -8.82
C THR A 415 25.71 -0.87 -8.11
N ASN A 416 25.72 -0.79 -6.78
CA ASN A 416 26.33 -1.76 -5.89
C ASN A 416 25.24 -2.65 -5.30
N GLU A 417 25.50 -3.95 -5.25
CA GLU A 417 24.58 -4.93 -4.68
C GLU A 417 25.04 -5.33 -3.28
N TYR A 418 24.12 -5.31 -2.33
CA TYR A 418 24.36 -5.52 -0.91
C TYR A 418 23.56 -6.72 -0.40
N ASN A 419 24.26 -7.58 0.33
CA ASN A 419 23.69 -8.70 1.05
C ASN A 419 24.03 -8.58 2.54
N LEU A 420 23.05 -8.83 3.39
CA LEU A 420 23.21 -8.89 4.83
C LEU A 420 22.55 -10.18 5.34
N ALA A 421 23.32 -10.98 6.07
CA ALA A 421 22.82 -12.09 6.86
C ALA A 421 23.18 -11.82 8.33
N LEU A 422 22.19 -11.90 9.22
CA LEU A 422 22.38 -11.67 10.64
C LEU A 422 22.59 -12.99 11.37
N ASP A 423 23.54 -13.01 12.30
CA ASP A 423 23.81 -14.19 13.14
C ASP A 423 22.60 -14.57 14.02
N LYS A 424 21.75 -13.59 14.33
CA LYS A 424 20.54 -13.77 15.15
C LYS A 424 19.36 -13.06 14.51
N THR A 425 18.21 -13.73 14.53
CA THR A 425 16.93 -13.15 14.13
C THR A 425 16.50 -12.09 15.15
N HIS A 426 16.19 -10.88 14.67
CA HIS A 426 15.53 -9.88 15.51
C HIS A 426 14.05 -10.23 15.62
N SER A 427 13.62 -10.65 16.81
CA SER A 427 12.25 -11.15 16.98
C SER A 427 11.21 -10.06 16.82
N PHE A 428 11.43 -8.85 17.30
CA PHE A 428 10.51 -7.71 17.18
C PHE A 428 10.88 -6.82 15.97
N PRO A 429 9.96 -5.94 15.51
CA PRO A 429 10.31 -4.87 14.57
C PRO A 429 11.53 -4.09 15.06
N VAL A 430 12.43 -3.73 14.16
CA VAL A 430 13.69 -3.06 14.50
C VAL A 430 14.02 -1.98 13.48
N TRP A 431 14.53 -0.85 13.98
CA TRP A 431 14.99 0.24 13.12
C TRP A 431 16.25 -0.16 12.36
N VAL A 432 16.22 0.11 11.05
CA VAL A 432 17.36 0.01 10.15
C VAL A 432 17.70 1.42 9.67
N ASP A 433 18.96 1.79 9.82
CA ASP A 433 19.50 3.08 9.38
C ASP A 433 20.53 2.86 8.29
N PHE A 434 20.44 3.63 7.21
CA PHE A 434 21.48 3.70 6.19
C PHE A 434 22.12 5.07 6.13
N ARG A 435 23.43 5.08 5.93
CA ARG A 435 24.18 6.23 5.46
C ARG A 435 24.67 5.95 4.05
N VAL A 436 24.20 6.74 3.09
CA VAL A 436 24.52 6.56 1.67
C VAL A 436 25.38 7.71 1.20
N LYS A 437 26.59 7.41 0.73
CA LYS A 437 27.41 8.37 -0.02
C LYS A 437 26.86 8.45 -1.44
N HIS A 438 26.11 9.51 -1.71
CA HIS A 438 25.45 9.67 -3.00
C HIS A 438 26.43 9.87 -4.14
N ILE A 439 26.00 9.43 -5.33
CA ILE A 439 26.59 9.82 -6.59
C ILE A 439 25.64 10.78 -7.32
N PRO A 440 26.16 11.69 -8.16
CA PRO A 440 25.34 12.63 -8.90
C PRO A 440 24.16 12.01 -9.66
N GLY A 441 23.01 12.68 -9.58
CA GLY A 441 21.74 12.27 -10.20
C GLY A 441 20.94 11.16 -9.50
N TYR A 442 21.50 10.50 -8.49
CA TYR A 442 20.82 9.46 -7.73
C TYR A 442 20.68 9.86 -6.27
N TYR A 443 19.67 10.71 -5.99
CA TYR A 443 19.40 11.29 -4.67
C TYR A 443 18.07 10.82 -4.09
N GLY A 444 17.90 10.89 -2.76
CA GLY A 444 16.67 10.44 -2.10
C GLY A 444 16.36 8.98 -2.45
N GLY A 445 15.09 8.67 -2.70
CA GLY A 445 14.67 7.32 -3.07
C GLY A 445 15.28 6.80 -4.38
N ALA A 446 15.73 7.69 -5.29
CA ALA A 446 16.40 7.30 -6.54
C ALA A 446 17.77 6.66 -6.31
N ALA A 447 18.35 6.78 -5.11
CA ALA A 447 19.54 6.01 -4.75
C ALA A 447 19.27 4.50 -4.65
N PHE A 448 18.00 4.09 -4.51
CA PHE A 448 17.61 2.69 -4.45
C PHE A 448 16.73 2.34 -5.66
N PRO A 449 17.29 1.73 -6.72
CA PRO A 449 16.55 1.42 -7.95
C PRO A 449 15.48 0.34 -7.77
N GLU A 450 15.53 -0.41 -6.67
CA GLU A 450 14.61 -1.48 -6.33
C GLU A 450 14.28 -1.41 -4.82
N PRO A 451 13.13 -1.97 -4.37
CA PRO A 451 12.83 -2.13 -2.96
C PRO A 451 13.90 -2.95 -2.21
N ILE A 452 14.09 -2.67 -0.92
CA ILE A 452 14.97 -3.45 -0.07
C ILE A 452 14.23 -4.71 0.37
N LYS A 453 14.71 -5.88 -0.04
CA LYS A 453 14.13 -7.17 0.34
C LYS A 453 14.49 -7.47 1.79
N ILE A 454 13.48 -7.83 2.59
CA ILE A 454 13.64 -8.22 3.98
C ILE A 454 13.53 -9.73 4.09
N LEU A 455 14.60 -10.38 4.53
CA LEU A 455 14.60 -11.81 4.82
C LEU A 455 14.03 -12.02 6.22
N THR A 456 12.96 -12.79 6.32
CA THR A 456 12.21 -12.99 7.56
C THR A 456 12.27 -14.43 8.04
N GLY A 457 12.42 -14.59 9.35
CA GLY A 457 12.18 -15.84 10.08
C GLY A 457 11.05 -15.67 11.09
N THR A 458 11.05 -16.48 12.14
CA THR A 458 10.07 -16.37 13.23
C THR A 458 10.31 -15.09 14.04
N GLY A 459 9.26 -14.28 14.17
CA GLY A 459 9.24 -13.05 14.93
C GLY A 459 8.20 -13.04 16.05
N LYS A 460 8.02 -11.87 16.66
CA LYS A 460 6.99 -11.49 17.60
C LYS A 460 6.39 -10.15 17.17
N ILE A 461 5.08 -10.10 17.02
CA ILE A 461 4.35 -8.93 16.53
C ILE A 461 3.20 -8.60 17.48
N ASN A 462 2.91 -7.32 17.64
CA ASN A 462 1.63 -6.92 18.22
C ASN A 462 0.52 -7.10 17.18
N ILE A 463 -0.62 -7.68 17.56
CA ILE A 463 -1.82 -7.65 16.72
C ILE A 463 -2.19 -6.19 16.42
N GLY A 464 -2.76 -5.95 15.23
CA GLY A 464 -3.12 -4.63 14.73
C GLY A 464 -3.07 -4.56 13.21
N ASP A 465 -3.27 -3.34 12.71
CA ASP A 465 -3.34 -3.04 11.28
C ASP A 465 -1.94 -2.98 10.65
N TRP A 466 -1.60 -3.98 9.83
CA TRP A 466 -0.29 -4.05 9.15
C TRP A 466 -0.04 -2.85 8.26
N SER A 467 -1.10 -2.21 7.74
CA SER A 467 -0.97 -1.03 6.88
C SER A 467 -0.31 0.17 7.58
N LYS A 468 -0.17 0.10 8.91
CA LYS A 468 0.41 1.14 9.78
C LYS A 468 1.68 0.67 10.50
N MET A 469 2.26 -0.46 10.10
CA MET A 469 3.38 -1.11 10.81
C MET A 469 4.65 -1.15 9.96
N GLY A 470 5.36 -0.02 9.88
CA GLY A 470 6.65 0.06 9.20
C GLY A 470 6.59 -0.48 7.77
N VAL A 471 7.52 -1.37 7.41
CA VAL A 471 7.55 -2.00 6.06
C VAL A 471 6.32 -2.83 5.72
N LEU A 472 5.50 -3.26 6.70
CA LEU A 472 4.30 -4.04 6.44
C LEU A 472 3.18 -3.23 5.76
N GLN A 473 3.32 -1.90 5.72
CA GLN A 473 2.37 -1.04 5.01
C GLN A 473 2.19 -1.40 3.53
N HIS A 474 3.18 -2.07 2.94
CA HIS A 474 3.18 -2.55 1.57
C HIS A 474 3.11 -4.08 1.43
N TYR A 475 3.05 -4.82 2.54
CA TYR A 475 3.02 -6.28 2.50
C TYR A 475 1.62 -6.80 2.13
N SER A 476 1.55 -7.61 1.07
CA SER A 476 0.36 -8.37 0.70
C SER A 476 0.70 -9.86 0.70
N GLY A 477 0.01 -10.64 1.53
CA GLY A 477 0.36 -12.03 1.78
C GLY A 477 -0.26 -12.55 3.07
N GLY A 478 0.33 -13.62 3.60
CA GLY A 478 -0.08 -14.23 4.86
C GLY A 478 0.85 -13.89 6.00
N ILE A 479 0.31 -13.80 7.21
CA ILE A 479 1.07 -13.90 8.45
C ILE A 479 0.47 -15.03 9.28
N ARG A 480 1.30 -16.03 9.61
CA ARG A 480 0.95 -17.09 10.55
C ARG A 480 1.27 -16.64 11.97
N TYR A 481 0.26 -16.57 12.81
CA TYR A 481 0.33 -16.20 14.22
C TYR A 481 0.24 -17.43 15.11
N LYS A 482 1.05 -17.49 16.17
CA LYS A 482 1.01 -18.58 17.16
C LYS A 482 0.91 -18.02 18.59
N LYS A 483 0.03 -18.60 19.39
CA LYS A 483 -0.20 -18.23 20.80
C LYS A 483 -0.60 -19.43 21.63
N THR A 484 -0.34 -19.34 22.93
CA THR A 484 -0.78 -20.33 23.91
C THR A 484 -1.72 -19.71 24.92
N PHE A 485 -2.68 -20.49 25.41
CA PHE A 485 -3.54 -20.13 26.53
C PHE A 485 -3.78 -21.35 27.42
N ASN A 486 -4.25 -21.13 28.64
CA ASN A 486 -4.51 -22.23 29.59
C ASN A 486 -5.98 -22.29 29.96
N LEU A 487 -6.51 -23.51 30.09
CA LEU A 487 -7.83 -23.79 30.63
C LEU A 487 -7.71 -24.70 31.86
N THR A 488 -8.55 -24.47 32.86
CA THR A 488 -8.77 -25.45 33.93
C THR A 488 -9.57 -26.65 33.41
N ALA A 489 -9.52 -27.79 34.11
CA ALA A 489 -10.31 -28.96 33.74
C ALA A 489 -11.82 -28.64 33.61
N ARG A 490 -12.35 -27.84 34.52
CA ARG A 490 -13.75 -27.41 34.50
C ARG A 490 -14.07 -26.54 33.27
N GLN A 491 -13.21 -25.57 32.96
CA GLN A 491 -13.40 -24.71 31.78
C GLN A 491 -13.35 -25.53 30.48
N SER A 492 -12.52 -26.57 30.41
CA SER A 492 -12.42 -27.44 29.23
C SER A 492 -13.59 -28.42 29.04
N GLU A 493 -14.45 -28.60 30.05
CA GLU A 493 -15.68 -29.39 29.92
C GLU A 493 -16.86 -28.54 29.39
N GLY A 494 -16.74 -27.21 29.45
CA GLY A 494 -17.73 -26.27 28.95
C GLY A 494 -17.67 -26.05 27.44
N ARG A 495 -18.58 -25.20 26.96
CA ARG A 495 -18.52 -24.66 25.61
C ARG A 495 -17.45 -23.58 25.55
N VAL A 496 -16.47 -23.74 24.66
CA VAL A 496 -15.35 -22.82 24.47
C VAL A 496 -15.36 -22.28 23.06
N THR A 497 -15.38 -20.96 22.93
CA THR A 497 -15.42 -20.24 21.66
C THR A 497 -14.23 -19.29 21.57
N LEU A 498 -13.54 -19.27 20.43
CA LEU A 498 -12.51 -18.29 20.10
C LEU A 498 -13.12 -17.16 19.28
N ASP A 499 -13.05 -15.94 19.79
CA ASP A 499 -13.44 -14.71 19.10
C ASP A 499 -12.17 -13.94 18.71
N LEU A 500 -11.92 -13.80 17.40
CA LEU A 500 -10.75 -13.08 16.89
C LEU A 500 -10.96 -11.56 16.81
N GLY A 501 -12.16 -11.07 17.13
CA GLY A 501 -12.53 -9.67 16.93
C GLY A 501 -12.49 -9.30 15.45
N GLU A 502 -11.74 -8.24 15.13
CA GLU A 502 -11.57 -7.79 13.76
C GLU A 502 -10.38 -8.47 13.07
N VAL A 503 -10.65 -9.07 11.90
CA VAL A 503 -9.65 -9.68 11.02
C VAL A 503 -9.86 -9.17 9.60
N ILE A 504 -8.78 -8.74 8.96
CA ILE A 504 -8.78 -8.25 7.57
C ILE A 504 -7.78 -9.07 6.74
N ALA A 505 -8.20 -10.02 5.88
CA ALA A 505 -9.57 -10.30 5.44
C ALA A 505 -10.05 -11.73 5.75
N THR A 506 -9.14 -12.70 5.86
CA THR A 506 -9.48 -14.12 6.09
C THR A 506 -8.49 -14.76 7.05
N CYS A 507 -8.91 -15.80 7.76
CA CYS A 507 -8.11 -16.52 8.75
C CYS A 507 -8.38 -18.03 8.68
N GLU A 508 -7.33 -18.83 8.50
CA GLU A 508 -7.38 -20.27 8.80
C GLU A 508 -7.00 -20.50 10.27
N LEU A 509 -7.77 -21.33 10.98
CA LEU A 509 -7.61 -21.62 12.39
C LEU A 509 -7.28 -23.10 12.64
N LEU A 510 -6.18 -23.33 13.35
CA LEU A 510 -5.86 -24.61 13.98
C LEU A 510 -5.78 -24.44 15.51
N VAL A 511 -6.28 -25.43 16.23
CA VAL A 511 -6.12 -25.54 17.69
C VAL A 511 -5.48 -26.88 18.02
N ASN A 512 -4.41 -26.87 18.81
CA ASN A 512 -3.63 -28.07 19.14
C ASN A 512 -3.26 -28.91 17.90
N SER A 513 -2.84 -28.22 16.83
CA SER A 513 -2.49 -28.79 15.51
C SER A 513 -3.65 -29.44 14.73
N LYS A 514 -4.89 -29.34 15.21
CA LYS A 514 -6.08 -29.83 14.52
C LYS A 514 -6.77 -28.68 13.77
N PRO A 515 -7.12 -28.84 12.49
CA PRO A 515 -7.88 -27.83 11.75
C PRO A 515 -9.28 -27.63 12.33
N VAL A 516 -9.63 -26.39 12.65
CA VAL A 516 -10.98 -26.01 13.09
C VAL A 516 -11.80 -25.51 11.90
N GLY A 517 -11.20 -24.66 11.05
CA GLY A 517 -11.86 -24.14 9.86
C GLY A 517 -11.22 -22.87 9.30
N VAL A 518 -11.85 -22.30 8.27
CA VAL A 518 -11.44 -21.04 7.63
C VAL A 518 -12.56 -20.00 7.82
N LEU A 519 -12.22 -18.90 8.48
CA LEU A 519 -13.08 -17.76 8.72
C LEU A 519 -12.82 -16.69 7.65
N ILE A 520 -13.82 -16.41 6.81
CA ILE A 520 -13.67 -15.49 5.66
C ILE A 520 -14.45 -14.18 5.80
N ASN A 521 -15.20 -14.04 6.89
CA ASN A 521 -16.02 -12.87 7.17
C ASN A 521 -16.33 -12.76 8.66
N SER A 522 -16.61 -11.53 9.12
CA SER A 522 -17.06 -11.31 10.49
C SER A 522 -18.52 -11.78 10.69
N PRO A 523 -18.90 -12.23 11.89
CA PRO A 523 -18.04 -12.33 13.08
C PRO A 523 -16.98 -13.45 12.94
N PHE A 524 -15.72 -13.14 13.30
CA PHE A 524 -14.60 -14.09 13.20
C PHE A 524 -14.54 -14.98 14.46
N ILE A 525 -15.57 -15.79 14.63
CA ILE A 525 -15.82 -16.60 15.82
C ILE A 525 -15.84 -18.08 15.44
N ALA A 526 -15.16 -18.92 16.22
CA ALA A 526 -15.16 -20.37 16.04
C ALA A 526 -15.41 -21.10 17.36
N ASP A 527 -16.30 -22.10 17.33
CA ASP A 527 -16.43 -23.05 18.43
C ASP A 527 -15.22 -23.99 18.43
N ILE A 528 -14.46 -24.00 19.52
CA ILE A 528 -13.23 -24.78 19.66
C ILE A 528 -13.34 -25.87 20.73
N SER A 529 -14.56 -26.15 21.22
CA SER A 529 -14.81 -27.05 22.36
C SER A 529 -14.21 -28.45 22.16
N GLU A 530 -14.30 -29.01 20.95
CA GLU A 530 -13.76 -30.36 20.64
C GLU A 530 -12.24 -30.41 20.42
N TYR A 531 -11.59 -29.25 20.37
CA TYR A 531 -10.19 -29.10 20.02
C TYR A 531 -9.30 -28.76 21.22
N ILE A 532 -9.91 -28.40 22.35
CA ILE A 532 -9.21 -27.97 23.57
C ILE A 532 -8.96 -29.13 24.54
N GLN A 533 -8.09 -28.88 25.51
CA GLN A 533 -7.74 -29.80 26.59
C GLN A 533 -7.51 -29.03 27.91
N PRO A 534 -7.57 -29.69 29.08
CA PRO A 534 -7.11 -29.11 30.33
C PRO A 534 -5.63 -28.70 30.23
N GLY A 535 -5.26 -27.58 30.86
CA GLY A 535 -3.91 -27.02 30.82
C GLY A 535 -3.65 -26.22 29.56
N THR A 536 -2.45 -26.37 28.99
CA THR A 536 -1.97 -25.55 27.85
C THR A 536 -2.59 -25.98 26.53
N ASN A 537 -3.09 -24.99 25.79
CA ASN A 537 -3.63 -25.11 24.45
C ASN A 537 -2.87 -24.17 23.49
N TYR A 538 -2.78 -24.58 22.23
CA TYR A 538 -2.04 -23.85 21.18
C TYR A 538 -3.00 -23.37 20.10
N ILE A 539 -2.92 -22.09 19.75
CA ILE A 539 -3.63 -21.47 18.65
C ILE A 539 -2.62 -21.17 17.54
N ASP A 540 -2.93 -21.60 16.32
CA ASP A 540 -2.23 -21.22 15.08
C ASP A 540 -3.25 -20.59 14.12
N LEU A 541 -3.03 -19.32 13.78
CA LEU A 541 -3.87 -18.54 12.89
C LEU A 541 -3.08 -18.18 11.64
N LEU A 542 -3.56 -18.51 10.45
CA LEU A 542 -2.98 -18.02 9.21
C LEU A 542 -3.90 -16.95 8.61
N VAL A 543 -3.50 -15.68 8.78
CA VAL A 543 -4.27 -14.52 8.32
C VAL A 543 -3.74 -14.06 6.98
N TYR A 544 -4.64 -13.88 6.01
CA TYR A 544 -4.34 -13.31 4.70
C TYR A 544 -5.06 -11.97 4.50
N ASN A 545 -4.33 -10.97 4.00
CA ASN A 545 -4.92 -9.72 3.50
C ASN A 545 -5.18 -9.78 1.98
N THR A 546 -5.39 -8.62 1.36
CA THR A 546 -5.59 -8.48 -0.08
C THR A 546 -4.41 -7.75 -0.72
N LEU A 547 -4.39 -7.64 -2.05
CA LEU A 547 -3.38 -6.87 -2.80
C LEU A 547 -3.44 -5.34 -2.57
N SER A 548 -4.36 -4.84 -1.74
CA SER A 548 -4.54 -3.40 -1.51
C SER A 548 -3.26 -2.71 -1.02
N ASN A 549 -2.48 -3.37 -0.15
CA ASN A 549 -1.21 -2.83 0.36
C ASN A 549 -0.16 -2.74 -0.78
N GLN A 550 -0.06 -3.77 -1.63
CA GLN A 550 0.86 -3.77 -2.77
C GLN A 550 0.52 -2.65 -3.77
N TYR A 551 -0.77 -2.40 -4.02
CA TYR A 551 -1.21 -1.37 -4.97
C TYR A 551 -0.89 0.06 -4.55
N GLN A 552 -0.52 0.31 -3.28
CA GLN A 552 -0.06 1.64 -2.85
C GLN A 552 1.23 2.08 -3.56
N THR A 553 1.99 1.11 -4.07
CA THR A 553 3.35 1.32 -4.61
C THR A 553 3.37 1.48 -6.12
N THR A 554 2.28 1.11 -6.80
CA THR A 554 2.16 1.18 -8.27
C THR A 554 1.24 2.33 -8.63
N PRO A 555 1.58 3.18 -9.62
CA PRO A 555 0.68 4.23 -10.10
C PRO A 555 -0.61 3.60 -10.65
N SER A 556 -1.69 3.69 -9.88
CA SER A 556 -2.92 2.93 -10.14
C SER A 556 -4.14 3.68 -9.62
N PRO A 557 -5.27 3.68 -10.37
CA PRO A 557 -6.54 4.21 -9.86
C PRO A 557 -7.13 3.35 -8.73
N TYR A 558 -6.57 2.16 -8.48
CA TYR A 558 -7.03 1.24 -7.44
C TYR A 558 -6.38 1.48 -6.07
N LYS A 559 -5.64 2.60 -5.90
CA LYS A 559 -5.14 3.01 -4.59
C LYS A 559 -6.31 3.38 -3.68
N GLY A 560 -6.64 2.50 -2.75
CA GLY A 560 -7.55 2.77 -1.65
C GLY A 560 -6.79 3.10 -0.36
N ASN A 561 -7.51 3.19 0.75
CA ASN A 561 -6.94 3.22 2.10
C ASN A 561 -6.91 1.79 2.64
N PRO A 562 -5.77 1.07 2.57
CA PRO A 562 -5.72 -0.30 3.03
C PRO A 562 -5.95 -0.40 4.55
N ARG A 563 -6.57 -1.49 4.96
CA ARG A 563 -6.51 -2.07 6.31
C ARG A 563 -6.15 -3.53 6.15
N SER A 564 -5.39 -4.11 7.06
CA SER A 564 -4.96 -5.51 6.96
C SER A 564 -4.52 -6.08 8.29
N GLY A 565 -4.82 -7.35 8.54
CA GLY A 565 -4.25 -8.10 9.66
C GLY A 565 -5.24 -8.62 10.69
N LEU A 566 -4.69 -9.20 11.75
CA LEU A 566 -5.41 -9.54 12.97
C LEU A 566 -5.43 -8.28 13.84
N GLU A 567 -6.54 -7.55 13.88
CA GLU A 567 -6.65 -6.32 14.68
C GLU A 567 -7.15 -6.61 16.11
N GLY A 568 -7.93 -7.69 16.28
CA GLY A 568 -8.44 -8.10 17.59
C GLY A 568 -9.58 -7.23 18.11
N PRO A 569 -9.81 -7.21 19.44
CA PRO A 569 -9.13 -8.05 20.45
C PRO A 569 -9.39 -9.55 20.20
N VAL A 570 -8.51 -10.41 20.73
CA VAL A 570 -8.68 -11.87 20.66
C VAL A 570 -9.09 -12.40 22.03
N GLU A 571 -10.22 -13.10 22.08
CA GLU A 571 -10.87 -13.53 23.32
C GLU A 571 -11.24 -15.01 23.28
N ILE A 572 -11.09 -15.70 24.40
CA ILE A 572 -11.66 -17.03 24.64
C ILE A 572 -12.90 -16.86 25.51
N LYS A 573 -14.06 -17.22 24.99
CA LYS A 573 -15.36 -17.16 25.68
C LYS A 573 -15.73 -18.57 26.13
N ILE A 574 -16.02 -18.73 27.41
CA ILE A 574 -16.23 -20.03 28.06
C ILE A 574 -17.60 -20.00 28.74
N SER A 575 -18.42 -21.03 28.52
CA SER A 575 -19.71 -21.22 29.19
C SER A 575 -19.79 -22.64 29.77
N TYR A 576 -20.05 -22.75 31.06
CA TYR A 576 -20.12 -24.04 31.78
C TYR A 576 -21.07 -23.96 32.99
N GLN A 577 -21.62 -25.09 33.41
CA GLN A 577 -22.62 -25.15 34.48
C GLN A 577 -22.06 -24.71 35.85
N GLU A 578 -22.85 -23.93 36.58
CA GLU A 578 -22.65 -23.66 38.01
C GLU A 578 -22.96 -24.94 38.82
N ILE A 579 -22.18 -25.25 39.86
CA ILE A 579 -22.38 -26.46 40.69
C ILE A 579 -23.36 -26.14 41.81
#